data_AF-A0A1Q5ZXR2-F1
#
_entry.id   AF-A0A1Q5ZXR2-F1
#
_cell.length_a   1.000
_cell.length_b   1.000
_cell.length_c   1.000
_cell.angle_alpha   90.00
_cell.angle_beta   90.00
_cell.angle_gamma   90.00
#
_symmetry.space_group_name_H-M   'P 1'
#
loop_
_entity.id
_entity.type
_entity.pdbx_description
1 polymer ?
#
loop_
_entity_poly.entity_id
_entity_poly.type
_entity_poly.pdbx_seq_one_letter_code
_entity_poly.pdbx_strand_id
1 'polypeptide(L)'
;MHLARNNYYIICLDFKFRKLFIIWISGEVDGVVVNDSFKVIAFENKTKMLKYAKANNMHVFDDVTFYAIHKIQQWVLKSSDNFDCADFLNFWNLCTDVSESVKVEFTGDIKEDLRNGIYDKLFDGSGIFIAVDPNPVFIEAEINILSDILKNGLELLLDNIIVVE
;
A
#
# COMPACT_ATOMS: atom_id res chain seq x y z
N MET A 1 13.28 25.43 15.06
CA MET A 1 13.21 24.73 13.76
C MET A 1 13.30 23.24 14.05
N HIS A 2 12.17 22.58 14.30
CA HIS A 2 12.14 21.13 14.42
C HIS A 2 12.22 20.57 13.00
N LEU A 3 13.39 20.10 12.58
CA LEU A 3 13.49 19.23 11.41
C LEU A 3 12.71 17.96 11.79
N ALA A 4 11.49 17.80 11.29
CA ALA A 4 10.77 16.55 11.44
C ALA A 4 11.68 15.44 10.90
N ARG A 5 12.08 14.50 11.77
CA ARG A 5 12.87 13.36 11.34
C ARG A 5 11.88 12.37 10.73
N ASN A 6 12.07 12.06 9.45
CA ASN A 6 11.37 10.97 8.81
C ASN A 6 11.75 9.65 9.50
N ASN A 7 10.73 8.82 9.75
CA ASN A 7 10.87 7.45 10.21
C ASN A 7 10.78 6.53 8.99
N TYR A 8 11.64 5.51 8.93
CA TYR A 8 11.69 4.58 7.81
C TYR A 8 11.31 3.17 8.25
N TYR A 9 10.41 2.54 7.52
CA TYR A 9 9.88 1.21 7.85
C TYR A 9 10.00 0.26 6.67
N ILE A 10 10.01 -1.04 6.97
CA ILE A 10 10.15 -2.08 5.95
C ILE A 10 8.76 -2.57 5.55
N ILE A 11 8.46 -2.51 4.26
CA ILE A 11 7.31 -3.20 3.68
C ILE A 11 7.81 -4.37 2.84
N CYS A 12 7.21 -5.55 3.06
CA CYS A 12 7.39 -6.74 2.24
C CYS A 12 6.15 -6.95 1.37
N LEU A 13 6.31 -6.73 0.07
CA LEU A 13 5.34 -7.04 -0.97
C LEU A 13 5.45 -8.53 -1.33
N ASP A 14 4.52 -9.35 -0.86
CA ASP A 14 4.54 -10.81 -1.00
C ASP A 14 3.70 -11.28 -2.20
N PHE A 15 4.38 -11.49 -3.33
CA PHE A 15 3.80 -12.08 -4.53
C PHE A 15 3.96 -13.60 -4.51
N LYS A 16 3.19 -14.30 -5.35
CA LYS A 16 3.11 -15.78 -5.34
C LYS A 16 4.47 -16.50 -5.44
N PHE A 17 5.40 -15.93 -6.21
CA PHE A 17 6.71 -16.52 -6.49
C PHE A 17 7.89 -15.60 -6.19
N ARG A 18 7.64 -14.42 -5.59
CA ARG A 18 8.70 -13.44 -5.31
C ARG A 18 8.30 -12.53 -4.16
N LYS A 19 9.29 -12.05 -3.41
CA LYS A 19 9.12 -11.00 -2.41
C LYS A 19 9.92 -9.79 -2.84
N LEU A 20 9.34 -8.61 -2.65
CA LEU A 20 10.05 -7.35 -2.82
C LEU A 20 9.96 -6.55 -1.52
N PHE A 21 11.09 -5.96 -1.14
CA PHE A 21 11.19 -5.10 0.01
C PHE A 21 11.27 -3.66 -0.47
N ILE A 22 10.39 -2.80 0.05
CA ILE A 22 10.43 -1.35 -0.16
C ILE A 22 10.59 -0.65 1.18
N ILE A 23 10.98 0.62 1.15
CA ILE A 23 11.10 1.45 2.34
C ILE A 23 9.94 2.45 2.34
N TRP A 24 9.09 2.37 3.35
CA TRP A 24 8.03 3.33 3.61
C TRP A 24 8.52 4.43 4.54
N ILE A 25 8.03 5.65 4.34
CA ILE A 25 8.44 6.86 5.02
C ILE A 25 7.23 7.36 5.81
N SER A 26 7.39 7.53 7.11
CA SER A 26 6.45 8.32 7.92
C SER A 26 7.08 9.64 8.32
N GLY A 27 6.40 10.74 8.03
CA GLY A 27 6.92 12.10 8.22
C GLY A 27 5.81 13.14 8.24
N GLU A 28 6.09 14.32 7.68
CA GLU A 28 5.03 15.32 7.44
C GLU A 28 4.05 14.86 6.34
N VAL A 29 4.55 14.09 5.39
CA VAL A 29 3.79 13.41 4.34
C VAL A 29 4.30 11.98 4.30
N ASP A 30 3.37 11.03 4.41
CA ASP A 30 3.68 9.62 4.29
C ASP A 30 3.95 9.25 2.82
N GLY A 31 4.76 8.21 2.59
CA GLY A 31 5.22 7.91 1.24
C GLY A 31 6.17 6.72 1.16
N VAL A 32 6.78 6.54 0.00
CA VAL A 32 7.78 5.49 -0.23
C VAL A 32 9.07 6.08 -0.81
N VAL A 33 10.20 5.43 -0.54
CA VAL A 33 11.48 5.84 -1.12
C VAL A 33 11.47 5.61 -2.63
N VAL A 34 11.70 6.69 -3.38
CA VAL A 34 11.79 6.69 -4.85
C VAL A 34 13.17 7.12 -5.33
N ASN A 35 13.51 6.79 -6.58
CA ASN A 35 14.70 7.30 -7.26
C ASN A 35 14.44 8.68 -7.92
N ASP A 36 15.45 9.23 -8.58
CA ASP A 36 15.37 10.53 -9.28
C ASP A 36 14.34 10.57 -10.43
N SER A 37 13.86 9.41 -10.88
CA SER A 37 12.81 9.27 -11.89
C SER A 37 11.44 8.95 -11.29
N PHE A 38 11.25 9.19 -9.99
CA PHE A 38 10.01 8.92 -9.25
C PHE A 38 9.54 7.47 -9.32
N LYS A 39 10.47 6.51 -9.40
CA LYS A 39 10.17 5.06 -9.30
C LYS A 39 10.48 4.54 -7.91
N VAL A 40 9.58 3.74 -7.36
CA VAL A 40 9.72 3.09 -6.06
C VAL A 40 10.93 2.14 -6.08
N ILE A 41 11.87 2.37 -5.19
CA ILE A 41 13.07 1.54 -5.07
C ILE A 41 12.73 0.27 -4.31
N ALA A 42 12.80 -0.87 -4.99
CA ALA A 42 12.53 -2.18 -4.43
C ALA A 42 13.76 -3.08 -4.44
N PHE A 43 13.81 -4.01 -3.50
CA PHE A 43 14.92 -4.94 -3.32
C PHE A 43 14.39 -6.37 -3.23
N GLU A 44 15.09 -7.33 -3.83
CA GLU A 44 14.73 -8.75 -3.71
C GLU A 44 15.12 -9.35 -2.35
N ASN A 45 15.90 -8.62 -1.56
CA ASN A 45 16.43 -9.10 -0.28
C ASN A 45 16.49 -7.96 0.75
N LYS A 46 15.94 -8.20 1.95
CA LYS A 46 16.01 -7.30 3.11
C LYS A 46 17.45 -6.84 3.40
N THR A 47 18.46 -7.71 3.28
CA THR A 47 19.87 -7.34 3.47
C THR A 47 20.36 -6.31 2.45
N LYS A 48 19.94 -6.38 1.18
CA LYS A 48 20.31 -5.37 0.17
C LYS A 48 19.65 -4.03 0.49
N MET A 49 18.37 -4.06 0.85
CA MET A 49 17.62 -2.88 1.29
C MET A 49 18.29 -2.21 2.50
N LEU A 50 18.66 -2.98 3.54
CA LEU A 50 19.33 -2.44 4.73
C LEU A 50 20.71 -1.84 4.42
N LYS A 51 21.47 -2.44 3.49
CA LYS A 51 22.74 -1.86 3.01
C LYS A 51 22.51 -0.53 2.31
N TYR A 52 21.50 -0.45 1.44
CA TYR A 52 21.10 0.78 0.77
C TYR A 52 20.68 1.87 1.77
N ALA A 53 19.83 1.51 2.74
CA ALA A 53 19.40 2.43 3.79
C ALA A 53 20.58 3.00 4.58
N LYS A 54 21.51 2.12 5.01
CA LYS A 54 22.72 2.54 5.74
C LYS A 54 23.61 3.47 4.90
N ALA A 55 23.80 3.17 3.62
CA ALA A 55 24.59 4.00 2.72
C ALA A 55 24.01 5.41 2.52
N ASN A 56 22.68 5.54 2.64
CA ASN A 56 21.95 6.80 2.51
C ASN A 56 21.58 7.43 3.85
N ASN A 57 22.21 7.00 4.96
CA ASN A 57 21.95 7.52 6.32
C ASN A 57 20.48 7.42 6.77
N MET A 58 19.73 6.43 6.26
CA MET A 58 18.37 6.14 6.68
C MET A 58 18.37 5.14 7.85
N HIS A 59 17.79 5.53 8.98
CA HIS A 59 17.56 4.62 10.10
C HIS A 59 16.22 3.93 9.93
N VAL A 60 16.25 2.65 9.56
CA VAL A 60 15.06 1.84 9.28
C VAL A 60 14.73 0.98 10.49
N PHE A 61 13.47 1.00 10.93
CA PHE A 61 12.96 0.10 11.96
C PHE A 61 12.94 -1.34 11.43
N ASP A 62 13.35 -2.31 12.26
CA ASP A 62 13.61 -3.68 11.79
C ASP A 62 12.33 -4.51 11.57
N ASP A 63 11.19 -4.06 12.12
CA ASP A 63 9.87 -4.65 11.93
C ASP A 63 9.45 -4.59 10.46
N VAL A 64 8.90 -5.70 9.98
CA VAL A 64 8.49 -5.88 8.59
C VAL A 64 6.97 -5.96 8.52
N THR A 65 6.35 -4.99 7.85
CA THR A 65 4.93 -5.04 7.51
C THR A 65 4.75 -5.87 6.24
N PHE A 66 3.92 -6.91 6.29
CA PHE A 66 3.70 -7.81 5.16
C PHE A 66 2.40 -7.46 4.43
N TYR A 67 2.50 -7.33 3.11
CA TYR A 67 1.35 -7.14 2.23
C TYR A 67 1.22 -8.37 1.36
N ALA A 68 0.12 -9.12 1.53
CA ALA A 68 -0.16 -10.35 0.79
C ALA A 68 -0.66 -10.06 -0.64
N ILE A 69 0.19 -9.44 -1.47
CA ILE A 69 -0.17 -8.98 -2.83
C ILE A 69 -0.76 -10.10 -3.68
N HIS A 70 -0.27 -11.33 -3.54
CA HIS A 70 -0.82 -12.49 -4.24
C HIS A 70 -2.29 -12.78 -3.94
N LYS A 71 -2.78 -12.48 -2.73
CA LYS A 71 -4.19 -12.64 -2.37
C LYS A 71 -5.05 -11.57 -3.04
N ILE A 72 -4.58 -10.32 -3.04
CA ILE A 72 -5.25 -9.19 -3.70
C ILE A 72 -5.35 -9.45 -5.21
N GLN A 73 -4.26 -9.89 -5.83
CA GLN A 73 -4.24 -10.29 -7.25
C GLN A 73 -5.26 -11.40 -7.56
N GLN A 74 -5.37 -12.41 -6.69
CA GLN A 74 -6.35 -13.49 -6.87
C GLN A 74 -7.79 -13.00 -6.70
N TRP A 75 -8.02 -12.15 -5.72
CA TRP A 75 -9.35 -11.60 -5.43
C TRP A 75 -9.83 -10.69 -6.57
N VAL A 76 -8.97 -9.81 -7.12
CA VAL A 76 -9.35 -8.95 -8.27
C VAL A 76 -9.76 -9.76 -9.51
N LEU A 77 -9.19 -10.96 -9.71
CA LEU A 77 -9.59 -11.85 -10.82
C LEU A 77 -10.96 -12.51 -10.62
N LYS A 78 -11.41 -12.64 -9.37
CA LYS A 78 -12.69 -13.25 -9.00
C LYS A 78 -13.17 -12.62 -7.69
N SER A 79 -13.68 -11.40 -7.80
CA SER A 79 -14.11 -10.61 -6.65
C SER A 79 -15.31 -11.25 -5.97
N SER A 80 -15.38 -11.09 -4.65
CA SER A 80 -16.45 -11.57 -3.79
C SER A 80 -16.54 -10.71 -2.54
N ASP A 81 -17.58 -10.89 -1.74
CA ASP A 81 -17.76 -10.26 -0.43
C ASP A 81 -16.89 -10.89 0.68
N ASN A 82 -16.11 -11.93 0.37
CA ASN A 82 -15.25 -12.62 1.31
C ASN A 82 -13.80 -12.16 1.16
N PHE A 83 -13.42 -11.14 1.92
CA PHE A 83 -12.07 -10.61 2.01
C PHE A 83 -11.81 -10.00 3.40
N ASP A 84 -10.54 -9.77 3.72
CA ASP A 84 -10.14 -9.11 4.95
C ASP A 84 -10.09 -7.59 4.72
N CYS A 85 -10.92 -6.85 5.46
CA CYS A 85 -11.02 -5.39 5.33
C CYS A 85 -9.72 -4.68 5.68
N ALA A 86 -8.95 -5.18 6.66
CA ALA A 86 -7.69 -4.58 7.06
C ALA A 86 -6.61 -4.77 5.98
N ASP A 87 -6.51 -5.97 5.39
CA ASP A 87 -5.58 -6.23 4.28
C ASP A 87 -5.84 -5.27 3.10
N PHE A 88 -7.11 -5.04 2.78
CA PHE A 88 -7.53 -4.22 1.63
C PHE A 88 -7.37 -2.72 1.90
N LEU A 89 -7.76 -2.28 3.11
CA LEU A 89 -7.55 -0.91 3.57
C LEU A 89 -6.06 -0.55 3.57
N ASN A 90 -5.22 -1.41 4.14
CA ASN A 90 -3.78 -1.18 4.20
C ASN A 90 -3.21 -1.06 2.79
N PHE A 91 -3.61 -1.95 1.87
CA PHE A 91 -3.14 -1.88 0.49
C PHE A 91 -3.65 -0.63 -0.25
N TRP A 92 -4.88 -0.20 -0.02
CA TRP A 92 -5.37 1.08 -0.54
C TRP A 92 -4.52 2.24 -0.05
N ASN A 93 -4.27 2.33 1.27
CA ASN A 93 -3.43 3.38 1.85
C ASN A 93 -2.01 3.38 1.28
N LEU A 94 -1.41 2.20 1.12
CA LEU A 94 -0.12 2.07 0.46
C LEU A 94 -0.16 2.58 -0.99
N CYS A 95 -1.24 2.36 -1.73
CA CYS A 95 -1.38 2.86 -3.10
C CYS A 95 -1.50 4.40 -3.13
N THR A 96 -2.20 5.01 -2.18
CA THR A 96 -2.23 6.47 -1.99
C THR A 96 -0.82 7.02 -1.71
N ASP A 97 -0.07 6.40 -0.81
CA ASP A 97 1.32 6.80 -0.51
C ASP A 97 2.25 6.64 -1.71
N VAL A 98 2.07 5.57 -2.49
CA VAL A 98 2.81 5.33 -3.74
C VAL A 98 2.45 6.37 -4.79
N SER A 99 1.16 6.65 -5.00
CA SER A 99 0.63 7.68 -5.92
C SER A 99 1.26 9.04 -5.68
N GLU A 100 1.21 9.49 -4.43
CA GLU A 100 1.85 10.72 -3.93
C GLU A 100 3.36 10.74 -4.22
N SER A 101 4.05 9.61 -3.99
CA SER A 101 5.51 9.51 -4.13
C SER A 101 5.95 9.47 -5.59
N VAL A 102 5.23 8.76 -6.46
CA VAL A 102 5.58 8.54 -7.87
C VAL A 102 4.95 9.57 -8.82
N LYS A 103 4.10 10.47 -8.29
CA LYS A 103 3.41 11.53 -9.03
C LYS A 103 2.50 11.01 -10.14
N VAL A 104 1.81 9.91 -9.87
CA VAL A 104 0.82 9.29 -10.77
C VAL A 104 -0.49 9.17 -10.02
N GLU A 105 -1.59 9.57 -10.65
CA GLU A 105 -2.92 9.53 -10.04
C GLU A 105 -3.35 8.10 -9.70
N PHE A 106 -3.93 7.93 -8.52
CA PHE A 106 -4.59 6.71 -8.08
C PHE A 106 -6.09 6.92 -8.01
N THR A 107 -6.85 6.00 -8.60
CA THR A 107 -8.32 6.11 -8.64
C THR A 107 -8.96 6.03 -7.25
N GLY A 108 -8.31 5.40 -6.28
CA GLY A 108 -8.78 5.39 -4.90
C GLY A 108 -8.78 6.78 -4.23
N ASP A 109 -8.01 7.74 -4.74
CA ASP A 109 -7.92 9.09 -4.16
C ASP A 109 -9.00 10.05 -4.71
N ILE A 110 -9.77 9.62 -5.72
CA ILE A 110 -10.84 10.42 -6.30
C ILE A 110 -11.98 10.55 -5.29
N LYS A 111 -12.28 11.78 -4.89
CA LYS A 111 -13.35 12.10 -3.94
C LYS A 111 -14.72 11.92 -4.61
N GLU A 112 -15.39 10.83 -4.27
CA GLU A 112 -16.72 10.46 -4.73
C GLU A 112 -17.46 9.76 -3.58
N ASP A 113 -18.72 10.10 -3.35
CA ASP A 113 -19.49 9.62 -2.19
C ASP A 113 -19.47 8.09 -2.05
N LEU A 114 -19.59 7.37 -3.17
CA LEU A 114 -19.57 5.91 -3.17
C LEU A 114 -18.19 5.33 -2.84
N ARG A 115 -17.09 5.95 -3.30
CA ARG A 115 -15.72 5.51 -2.97
C ARG A 115 -15.39 5.79 -1.52
N ASN A 116 -15.79 6.97 -1.02
CA ASN A 116 -15.64 7.32 0.38
C ASN A 116 -16.40 6.33 1.26
N GLY A 117 -17.63 5.97 0.89
CA GLY A 117 -18.41 4.96 1.61
C GLY A 117 -17.77 3.56 1.62
N ILE A 118 -17.12 3.15 0.53
CA ILE A 118 -16.36 1.89 0.48
C ILE A 118 -15.15 1.96 1.42
N TYR A 119 -14.40 3.07 1.39
CA TYR A 119 -13.25 3.27 2.27
C TYR A 119 -13.66 3.27 3.74
N ASP A 120 -14.74 3.97 4.10
CA ASP A 120 -15.28 4.01 5.46
C ASP A 120 -15.70 2.61 5.95
N LYS A 121 -16.33 1.81 5.08
CA LYS A 121 -16.64 0.40 5.39
C LYS A 121 -15.37 -0.42 5.61
N LEU A 122 -14.36 -0.29 4.75
CA LEU A 122 -13.08 -0.98 4.95
C LEU A 122 -12.45 -0.58 6.29
N PHE A 123 -12.51 0.71 6.64
CA PHE A 123 -12.03 1.23 7.91
C PHE A 123 -12.77 0.64 9.11
N ASP A 124 -14.10 0.65 9.10
CA ASP A 124 -14.93 0.07 10.15
C ASP A 124 -14.70 -1.44 10.29
N GLY A 125 -14.66 -2.17 9.17
CA GLY A 125 -14.42 -3.62 9.16
C GLY A 125 -12.99 -4.04 9.48
N SER A 126 -12.03 -3.11 9.50
CA SER A 126 -10.60 -3.42 9.77
C SER A 126 -10.32 -3.76 11.24
N GLY A 127 -11.20 -3.36 12.17
CA GLY A 127 -11.00 -3.55 13.60
C GLY A 127 -9.87 -2.70 14.21
N ILE A 128 -9.32 -1.72 13.48
CA ILE A 128 -8.24 -0.84 13.96
C ILE A 128 -8.76 0.13 15.04
N PHE A 129 -10.02 0.56 14.93
CA PHE A 129 -10.68 1.46 15.88
C PHE A 129 -12.06 0.93 16.29
N ILE A 130 -12.70 1.61 17.25
CA ILE A 130 -14.11 1.35 17.58
C ILE A 130 -14.96 1.73 16.36
N ALA A 131 -15.46 0.72 15.66
CA ALA A 131 -16.23 0.86 14.44
C ALA A 131 -17.68 1.23 14.69
N VAL A 132 -18.30 1.91 13.72
CA VAL A 132 -19.76 2.11 13.70
C VAL A 132 -20.46 0.82 13.29
N ASP A 133 -19.92 0.12 12.28
CA ASP A 133 -20.35 -1.22 11.87
C ASP A 133 -19.15 -2.19 11.76
N PRO A 134 -18.87 -3.02 12.78
CA PRO A 134 -17.71 -3.90 12.77
C PRO A 134 -17.79 -5.05 11.75
N ASN A 135 -18.95 -5.28 11.12
CA ASN A 135 -19.13 -6.32 10.10
C ASN A 135 -19.87 -5.73 8.88
N PRO A 136 -19.24 -4.78 8.16
CA PRO A 136 -19.89 -4.06 7.09
C PRO A 136 -20.24 -5.01 5.93
N VAL A 137 -21.46 -4.86 5.42
CA VAL A 137 -21.91 -5.61 4.23
C VAL A 137 -21.60 -4.80 2.97
N PHE A 138 -20.93 -5.42 2.02
CA PHE A 138 -20.63 -4.85 0.71
C PHE A 138 -21.64 -5.33 -0.32
N ILE A 139 -22.30 -4.41 -1.02
CA ILE A 139 -23.17 -4.77 -2.15
C ILE A 139 -22.32 -5.03 -3.41
N GLU A 140 -22.89 -5.73 -4.39
CA GLU A 140 -22.19 -6.08 -5.63
C GLU A 140 -21.56 -4.86 -6.34
N ALA A 141 -22.27 -3.73 -6.38
CA ALA A 141 -21.75 -2.49 -6.96
C ALA A 141 -20.49 -1.97 -6.23
N GLU A 142 -20.46 -2.07 -4.89
CA GLU A 142 -19.30 -1.67 -4.08
C GLU A 142 -18.14 -2.63 -4.29
N ILE A 143 -18.40 -3.93 -4.36
CA ILE A 143 -17.39 -4.97 -4.64
C ILE A 143 -16.75 -4.73 -6.02
N ASN A 144 -17.54 -4.38 -7.03
CA ASN A 144 -17.02 -4.09 -8.37
C ASN A 144 -16.12 -2.85 -8.37
N ILE A 145 -16.55 -1.76 -7.71
CA ILE A 145 -15.73 -0.54 -7.61
C ILE A 145 -14.45 -0.80 -6.81
N LEU A 146 -14.54 -1.53 -5.71
CA LEU A 146 -13.37 -1.92 -4.93
C LEU A 146 -12.40 -2.75 -5.79
N SER A 147 -12.90 -3.71 -6.57
CA SER A 147 -12.08 -4.47 -7.52
C SER A 147 -11.36 -3.58 -8.52
N ASP A 148 -12.04 -2.60 -9.10
CA ASP A 148 -11.44 -1.65 -10.05
C ASP A 148 -10.35 -0.78 -9.39
N ILE A 149 -10.59 -0.32 -8.16
CA ILE A 149 -9.63 0.47 -7.39
C ILE A 149 -8.39 -0.36 -7.06
N LEU A 150 -8.56 -1.57 -6.54
CA LEU A 150 -7.43 -2.45 -6.21
C LEU A 150 -6.65 -2.88 -7.44
N LYS A 151 -7.33 -3.11 -8.57
CA LYS A 151 -6.68 -3.38 -9.85
C LYS A 151 -5.82 -2.19 -10.29
N ASN A 152 -6.37 -0.98 -10.24
CA ASN A 152 -5.60 0.23 -10.57
C ASN A 152 -4.43 0.45 -9.61
N GLY A 153 -4.58 0.14 -8.31
CA GLY A 153 -3.50 0.18 -7.33
C GLY A 153 -2.39 -0.85 -7.61
N LEU A 154 -2.75 -2.06 -8.03
CA LEU A 154 -1.79 -3.08 -8.48
C LEU A 154 -1.01 -2.61 -9.72
N GLU A 155 -1.69 -2.04 -10.71
CA GLU A 155 -1.08 -1.48 -11.93
C GLU A 155 -0.13 -0.33 -11.58
N LEU A 156 -0.59 0.63 -10.78
CA LEU A 156 0.21 1.74 -10.27
C LEU A 156 1.50 1.25 -9.59
N LEU A 157 1.39 0.29 -8.68
CA LEU A 157 2.54 -0.25 -7.96
C LEU A 157 3.52 -0.96 -8.90
N LEU A 158 3.01 -1.85 -9.76
CA LEU A 158 3.84 -2.68 -10.64
C LEU A 158 4.55 -1.86 -11.72
N ASP A 159 3.88 -0.87 -12.30
CA ASP A 159 4.44 -0.02 -13.36
C ASP A 159 5.46 1.00 -12.82
N ASN A 160 5.47 1.24 -11.51
CA ASN A 160 6.32 2.24 -10.87
C ASN A 160 7.39 1.67 -9.93
N ILE A 161 7.55 0.34 -9.85
CA ILE A 161 8.67 -0.28 -9.13
C ILE A 161 9.90 -0.40 -10.04
N ILE A 162 11.07 -0.06 -9.48
CA ILE A 162 12.37 -0.45 -10.00
C ILE A 162 13.07 -1.38 -9.00
N VAL A 163 13.49 -2.55 -9.46
CA VAL A 163 14.23 -3.51 -8.63
C VAL A 163 15.71 -3.21 -8.73
N VAL A 164 16.35 -2.95 -7.59
CA VAL A 164 17.79 -2.73 -7.51
C VAL A 164 18.49 -4.07 -7.30
N GLU A 165 19.43 -4.37 -8.19
CA GLU A 165 20.30 -5.55 -8.14
C GLU A 165 21.36 -5.47 -7.03
#